data_AF-A0A7V3C6Q3-F1
#
_entry.id   AF-A0A7V3C6Q3-F1
#
_cell.length_a   1.000
_cell.length_b   1.000
_cell.length_c   1.000
_cell.angle_alpha   90.00
_cell.angle_beta   90.00
_cell.angle_gamma   90.00
#
_symmetry.space_group_name_H-M   'P 1'
#
loop_
_entity.id
_entity.type
_entity.pdbx_description
1 polymer ?
#
loop_
_entity_poly.entity_id
_entity_poly.type
_entity_poly.pdbx_seq_one_letter_code
_entity_poly.pdbx_strand_id
1 'polypeptide(L)'
;MLGPVDAALWFLSAFLQATVVVCAYKGRVLGRYLPLNLYMLAASLVTVGRFVVFYKYGFLSLEYRYFYFFSDTFLTICLYFALMGLYSHVFQEMGVSRHLRFGALLLLALTAAFTYQLVATSSVKMVTTFKFVVDLSQNLYFVGLVLTYLLWGAVMNLRETRTQVVQLVSALGVYFSAFAANYAVHNIWSGHNAIWTYVPQVLGLWLPIAWAYTFAKVPEEARIATAHVAAMHDQHR
;
A
#
# COMPACT_ATOMS: atom_id res chain seq x y z
N MET A 1 -20.76 -11.61 15.04
CA MET A 1 -20.85 -10.16 15.31
C MET A 1 -19.42 -9.63 15.34
N LEU A 2 -19.12 -8.48 14.71
CA LEU A 2 -17.82 -7.84 14.90
C LEU A 2 -17.65 -7.56 16.40
N GLY A 3 -16.49 -7.86 16.96
CA GLY A 3 -16.17 -7.41 18.30
C GLY A 3 -16.17 -5.87 18.36
N PRO A 4 -16.35 -5.27 19.54
CA PRO A 4 -16.24 -3.82 19.70
C PRO A 4 -14.86 -3.29 19.24
N VAL A 5 -13.82 -4.11 19.36
CA VAL A 5 -12.46 -3.80 18.88
C VAL A 5 -12.39 -3.76 17.35
N ASP A 6 -13.00 -4.72 16.66
CA ASP A 6 -13.03 -4.75 15.19
C ASP A 6 -13.76 -3.54 14.61
N ALA A 7 -14.89 -3.16 15.23
CA ALA A 7 -15.64 -1.97 14.84
C ALA A 7 -14.81 -0.69 15.05
N ALA A 8 -14.14 -0.57 16.20
CA ALA A 8 -13.28 0.58 16.49
C ALA A 8 -12.11 0.70 15.50
N LEU A 9 -11.42 -0.40 15.18
CA LEU A 9 -10.35 -0.43 14.17
C LEU A 9 -10.87 -0.04 12.79
N TRP A 10 -12.09 -0.48 12.45
CA TRP A 10 -12.68 -0.17 11.16
C TRP A 10 -13.03 1.32 11.01
N PHE A 11 -13.70 1.91 12.00
CA PHE A 11 -13.99 3.35 12.00
C PHE A 11 -12.70 4.19 12.02
N LEU A 12 -11.70 3.78 12.80
CA LEU A 12 -10.40 4.43 12.83
C LEU A 12 -9.72 4.39 11.46
N SER A 13 -9.75 3.24 10.78
CA SER A 13 -9.18 3.11 9.44
C SER A 13 -9.89 4.01 8.41
N ALA A 14 -11.22 4.09 8.46
CA ALA A 14 -12.02 4.95 7.59
C ALA A 14 -11.71 6.43 7.83
N PHE A 15 -11.63 6.84 9.10
CA PHE A 15 -11.31 8.20 9.49
C PHE A 15 -9.91 8.63 9.04
N LEU A 16 -8.90 7.76 9.22
CA LEU A 16 -7.54 8.05 8.80
C LEU A 16 -7.43 8.18 7.27
N GLN A 17 -8.06 7.27 6.51
CA GLN A 17 -8.09 7.34 5.04
C GLN A 17 -8.75 8.64 4.56
N ALA A 18 -9.89 9.02 5.16
CA ALA A 18 -10.56 10.28 4.84
C ALA A 18 -9.68 11.49 5.17
N THR A 19 -8.97 11.45 6.31
CA THR A 19 -8.04 12.53 6.71
C THR A 19 -6.92 12.71 5.70
N VAL A 20 -6.35 11.62 5.18
CA VAL A 20 -5.32 11.68 4.12
C VAL A 20 -5.84 12.40 2.89
N VAL A 21 -7.05 12.05 2.42
CA VAL A 21 -7.68 12.66 1.24
C VAL A 21 -7.95 14.16 1.47
N VAL A 22 -8.43 14.54 2.66
CA VAL A 22 -8.68 15.94 3.01
C VAL A 22 -7.37 16.73 3.09
N CYS A 23 -6.31 16.16 3.68
CA CYS A 23 -4.98 16.77 3.74
C CYS A 23 -4.40 16.96 2.33
N ALA A 24 -4.51 15.94 1.46
CA ALA A 24 -4.04 16.01 0.08
C ALA A 24 -4.81 17.07 -0.74
N TYR A 25 -6.13 17.20 -0.52
CA TYR A 25 -6.95 18.22 -1.16
C TYR A 25 -6.55 19.64 -0.72
N LYS A 26 -6.38 19.86 0.60
CA LYS A 26 -5.95 21.16 1.13
C LYS A 26 -4.54 21.54 0.70
N GLY A 27 -3.63 20.57 0.61
CA GLY A 27 -2.24 20.79 0.18
C GLY A 27 -2.05 20.98 -1.33
N ARG A 28 -3.10 20.88 -2.16
CA ARG A 28 -3.02 20.91 -3.65
C ARG A 28 -2.06 19.88 -4.27
N VAL A 29 -1.65 18.87 -3.51
CA VAL A 29 -0.69 17.82 -3.95
C VAL A 29 -1.37 16.69 -4.76
N LEU A 30 -2.68 16.81 -5.00
CA LEU A 30 -3.50 15.82 -5.68
C LEU A 30 -2.97 15.43 -7.06
N GLY A 31 -2.55 16.42 -7.86
CA GLY A 31 -2.05 16.19 -9.21
C GLY A 31 -0.65 15.58 -9.26
N ARG A 32 0.20 15.90 -8.28
CA ARG A 32 1.60 15.46 -8.24
C ARG A 32 1.75 14.00 -7.83
N TYR A 33 0.96 13.57 -6.85
CA TYR A 33 0.92 12.17 -6.38
C TYR A 33 -0.42 11.50 -6.70
N LEU A 34 -0.92 11.71 -7.92
CA LEU A 34 -2.20 11.17 -8.40
C LEU A 34 -2.41 9.68 -8.07
N PRO A 35 -1.47 8.75 -8.35
CA PRO A 35 -1.72 7.34 -8.09
C PRO A 35 -1.77 6.98 -6.59
N LEU A 36 -1.05 7.71 -5.73
CA LEU A 36 -1.16 7.55 -4.26
C LEU A 36 -2.52 8.04 -3.76
N ASN A 37 -2.96 9.21 -4.22
CA ASN A 37 -4.25 9.78 -3.81
C ASN A 37 -5.43 8.95 -4.34
N LEU A 38 -5.31 8.41 -5.54
CA LEU A 38 -6.29 7.48 -6.10
C LEU A 38 -6.38 6.19 -5.28
N TYR A 39 -5.24 5.65 -4.83
CA TYR A 39 -5.23 4.51 -3.91
C TYR A 39 -5.96 4.83 -2.60
N MET A 40 -5.70 5.99 -1.97
CA MET A 40 -6.36 6.37 -0.72
C MET A 40 -7.86 6.60 -0.89
N LEU A 41 -8.27 7.18 -2.02
CA LEU A 41 -9.68 7.31 -2.37
C LEU A 41 -10.32 5.94 -2.59
N ALA A 42 -9.69 5.05 -3.36
CA ALA A 42 -10.15 3.68 -3.56
C ALA A 42 -10.26 2.92 -2.23
N ALA A 43 -9.28 3.05 -1.34
CA ALA A 43 -9.30 2.47 0.01
C ALA A 43 -10.50 2.96 0.82
N SER A 44 -10.79 4.26 0.78
CA SER A 44 -11.96 4.83 1.49
C SER A 44 -13.28 4.29 0.93
N LEU A 45 -13.42 4.21 -0.40
CA LEU A 45 -14.61 3.66 -1.05
C LEU A 45 -14.80 2.16 -0.76
N VAL A 46 -13.71 1.38 -0.79
CA VAL A 46 -13.75 -0.04 -0.46
C VAL A 46 -14.14 -0.24 1.00
N THR A 47 -13.64 0.58 1.93
CA THR A 47 -13.99 0.52 3.34
C THR A 47 -15.50 0.73 3.54
N VAL A 48 -16.08 1.74 2.89
CA VAL A 48 -17.53 1.99 2.90
C VAL A 48 -18.30 0.87 2.21
N GLY A 49 -17.82 0.37 1.06
CA GLY A 49 -18.44 -0.75 0.35
C GLY A 49 -18.49 -2.02 1.20
N ARG A 50 -17.40 -2.34 1.91
CA ARG A 50 -17.34 -3.48 2.83
C ARG A 50 -18.36 -3.32 3.96
N PHE A 51 -18.56 -2.10 4.46
CA PHE A 51 -19.57 -1.79 5.47
C PHE A 51 -20.99 -2.02 4.98
N VAL A 52 -21.31 -1.54 3.79
CA VAL A 52 -22.64 -1.73 3.18
C VAL A 52 -22.94 -3.20 2.94
N VAL A 53 -21.97 -3.96 2.38
CA VAL A 53 -22.13 -5.40 2.13
C VAL A 53 -22.25 -6.17 3.45
N PHE A 54 -21.45 -5.81 4.45
CA PHE A 54 -21.54 -6.40 5.79
C PHE A 54 -22.91 -6.19 6.41
N TYR A 55 -23.46 -4.97 6.35
CA TYR A 55 -24.77 -4.64 6.92
C TYR A 55 -25.91 -5.40 6.21
N LYS A 56 -25.80 -5.56 4.88
CA LYS A 56 -26.86 -6.18 4.07
C LYS A 56 -26.87 -7.71 4.10
N TYR A 57 -25.71 -8.35 4.09
CA TYR A 57 -25.60 -9.81 3.94
C TYR A 57 -25.04 -10.52 5.18
N GLY A 58 -24.40 -9.80 6.11
CA GLY A 58 -23.80 -10.34 7.33
C GLY A 58 -22.39 -10.90 7.13
N PHE A 59 -21.69 -11.16 8.24
CA PHE A 59 -20.27 -11.58 8.24
C PHE A 59 -20.02 -12.95 7.62
N LEU A 60 -20.91 -13.91 7.88
CA LEU A 60 -20.77 -15.31 7.46
C LEU A 60 -21.25 -15.55 6.03
N SER A 61 -21.75 -14.51 5.38
CA SER A 61 -22.28 -14.59 4.02
C SER A 61 -21.16 -14.84 3.03
N LEU A 62 -21.46 -15.64 2.00
CA LEU A 62 -20.54 -15.93 0.91
C LEU A 62 -20.21 -14.64 0.14
N GLU A 63 -21.21 -13.77 -0.04
CA GLU A 63 -21.16 -12.48 -0.71
C GLU A 63 -20.17 -11.52 -0.03
N TYR A 64 -20.21 -11.43 1.31
CA TYR A 64 -19.24 -10.64 2.07
C TYR A 64 -17.83 -11.16 1.87
N ARG A 65 -17.64 -12.49 1.90
CA ARG A 65 -16.33 -13.12 1.70
C ARG A 65 -15.78 -12.82 0.31
N TYR A 66 -16.59 -13.00 -0.74
CA TYR A 66 -16.18 -12.66 -2.11
C TYR A 66 -15.82 -11.18 -2.23
N PHE A 67 -16.68 -10.28 -1.74
CA PHE A 67 -16.42 -8.84 -1.81
C PHE A 67 -15.15 -8.46 -1.06
N TYR A 68 -14.91 -9.03 0.12
CA TYR A 68 -13.73 -8.77 0.94
C TYR A 68 -12.43 -9.11 0.22
N PHE A 69 -12.30 -10.33 -0.30
CA PHE A 69 -11.06 -10.78 -0.95
C PHE A 69 -10.84 -10.11 -2.32
N PHE A 70 -11.89 -9.93 -3.13
CA PHE A 70 -11.76 -9.21 -4.40
C PHE A 70 -11.37 -7.74 -4.19
N SER A 71 -11.98 -7.08 -3.21
CA SER A 71 -11.62 -5.69 -2.89
C SER A 71 -10.21 -5.58 -2.31
N ASP A 72 -9.72 -6.59 -1.59
CA ASP A 72 -8.34 -6.62 -1.11
C ASP A 72 -7.34 -6.67 -2.28
N THR A 73 -7.52 -7.61 -3.19
CA THR A 73 -6.66 -7.73 -4.38
C THR A 73 -6.73 -6.49 -5.27
N PHE A 74 -7.92 -5.90 -5.42
CA PHE A 74 -8.07 -4.62 -6.12
C PHE A 74 -7.24 -3.51 -5.47
N LEU A 75 -7.30 -3.37 -4.13
CA LEU A 75 -6.48 -2.39 -3.41
C LEU A 75 -4.98 -2.68 -3.54
N THR A 76 -4.56 -3.94 -3.50
CA THR A 76 -3.14 -4.32 -3.69
C THR A 76 -2.66 -3.95 -5.09
N ILE A 77 -3.48 -4.14 -6.13
CA ILE A 77 -3.18 -3.69 -7.50
C ILE A 77 -3.09 -2.16 -7.55
N CYS A 78 -4.01 -1.43 -6.93
CA CYS A 78 -3.94 0.03 -6.84
C CYS A 78 -2.65 0.48 -6.12
N LEU A 79 -2.26 -0.20 -5.05
CA LEU A 79 -1.03 0.09 -4.30
C LEU A 79 0.23 -0.19 -5.14
N TYR A 80 0.22 -1.25 -5.94
CA TYR A 80 1.27 -1.52 -6.92
C TYR A 80 1.42 -0.35 -7.91
N PHE A 81 0.31 0.18 -8.44
CA PHE A 81 0.36 1.36 -9.29
C PHE A 81 0.82 2.63 -8.54
N ALA A 82 0.47 2.79 -7.26
CA ALA A 82 0.98 3.86 -6.41
C ALA A 82 2.52 3.80 -6.30
N LEU A 83 3.08 2.60 -6.07
CA LEU A 83 4.53 2.38 -6.05
C LEU A 83 5.18 2.73 -7.40
N MET A 84 4.58 2.31 -8.52
CA MET A 84 5.07 2.66 -9.87
C MET A 84 4.96 4.16 -10.17
N GLY A 85 3.99 4.84 -9.57
CA GLY A 85 3.89 6.29 -9.56
C GLY A 85 5.11 6.96 -8.93
N LEU A 86 5.58 6.44 -7.79
CA LEU A 86 6.80 6.95 -7.14
C LEU A 86 8.06 6.67 -7.95
N TYR A 87 8.18 5.49 -8.56
CA TYR A 87 9.23 5.21 -9.54
C TYR A 87 9.25 6.26 -10.66
N SER A 88 8.09 6.57 -11.23
CA SER A 88 8.00 7.58 -12.29
C SER A 88 8.43 8.97 -11.81
N HIS A 89 8.22 9.29 -10.53
CA HIS A 89 8.63 10.58 -9.95
C HIS A 89 10.14 10.65 -9.66
N VAL A 90 10.72 9.57 -9.12
CA VAL A 90 12.17 9.46 -8.84
C VAL A 90 12.99 9.45 -10.13
N PHE A 91 12.50 8.77 -11.17
CA PHE A 91 13.20 8.64 -12.46
C PHE A 91 12.74 9.69 -13.49
N GLN A 92 11.99 10.71 -13.08
CA GLN A 92 11.41 11.69 -14.00
C GLN A 92 12.48 12.42 -14.83
N GLU A 93 13.62 12.73 -14.22
CA GLU A 93 14.72 13.47 -14.85
C GLU A 93 15.45 12.65 -15.94
N MET A 94 15.38 11.32 -15.88
CA MET A 94 16.02 10.44 -16.87
C MET A 94 15.15 10.16 -18.11
N GLY A 95 13.90 10.64 -18.15
CA GLY A 95 13.00 10.43 -19.29
C GLY A 95 12.54 8.98 -19.52
N VAL A 96 12.78 8.07 -18.57
CA VAL A 96 12.53 6.62 -18.71
C VAL A 96 11.07 6.22 -18.39
N SER A 97 10.17 7.20 -18.26
CA SER A 97 8.79 6.98 -17.79
C SER A 97 8.00 5.95 -18.61
N ARG A 98 8.20 5.89 -19.93
CA ARG A 98 7.52 4.92 -20.81
C ARG A 98 8.00 3.49 -20.58
N HIS A 99 9.30 3.30 -20.41
CA HIS A 99 9.89 1.98 -20.12
C HIS A 99 9.50 1.50 -18.72
N LEU A 100 9.45 2.40 -17.73
CA LEU A 100 8.96 2.08 -16.39
C LEU A 100 7.49 1.64 -16.41
N ARG A 101 6.62 2.34 -17.15
CA ARG A 101 5.21 1.96 -17.30
C ARG A 101 5.06 0.60 -18.00
N PHE A 102 5.82 0.37 -19.06
CA PHE A 102 5.79 -0.93 -19.75
C PHE A 102 6.31 -2.05 -18.86
N GLY A 103 7.44 -1.85 -18.18
CA GLY A 103 8.01 -2.80 -17.23
C GLY A 103 7.06 -3.10 -16.07
N ALA A 104 6.34 -2.09 -15.57
CA ALA A 104 5.31 -2.26 -14.55
C ALA A 104 4.17 -3.15 -15.03
N LEU A 105 3.60 -2.86 -16.21
CA LEU A 105 2.51 -3.67 -16.76
C LEU A 105 2.96 -5.09 -17.07
N LEU A 106 4.17 -5.24 -17.60
CA LEU A 106 4.77 -6.55 -17.90
C LEU A 106 4.99 -7.35 -16.62
N LEU A 107 5.54 -6.74 -15.56
CA LEU A 107 5.76 -7.41 -14.29
C LEU A 107 4.45 -7.84 -13.65
N LEU A 108 3.44 -6.96 -13.63
CA LEU A 108 2.09 -7.29 -13.16
C LEU A 108 1.48 -8.46 -13.95
N ALA A 109 1.58 -8.43 -15.28
CA ALA A 109 1.08 -9.48 -16.15
C ALA A 109 1.81 -10.82 -15.91
N LEU A 110 3.13 -10.79 -15.74
CA LEU A 110 3.92 -11.98 -15.42
C LEU A 110 3.56 -12.55 -14.04
N THR A 111 3.41 -11.70 -13.02
CA THR A 111 2.97 -12.14 -11.69
C THR A 111 1.57 -12.76 -11.74
N ALA A 112 0.65 -12.16 -12.50
CA ALA A 112 -0.69 -12.70 -12.69
C ALA A 112 -0.67 -14.03 -13.45
N ALA A 113 0.09 -14.13 -14.55
CA ALA A 113 0.21 -15.36 -15.34
C ALA A 113 0.85 -16.49 -14.53
N PHE A 114 1.92 -16.21 -13.79
CA PHE A 114 2.59 -17.18 -12.91
C PHE A 114 1.64 -17.68 -11.82
N THR A 115 0.93 -16.76 -11.15
CA THR A 115 -0.05 -17.12 -10.13
C THR A 115 -1.17 -17.98 -10.73
N TYR A 116 -1.68 -17.61 -11.91
CA TYR A 116 -2.71 -18.38 -12.60
C TYR A 116 -2.23 -19.80 -12.93
N GLN A 117 -1.01 -19.95 -13.44
CA GLN A 117 -0.45 -21.24 -13.79
C GLN A 117 -0.32 -22.14 -12.55
N LEU A 118 0.21 -21.62 -11.44
CA LEU A 118 0.32 -22.38 -10.19
C LEU A 118 -1.05 -22.89 -9.69
N VAL A 119 -2.07 -22.05 -9.77
CA VAL A 119 -3.42 -22.43 -9.34
C VAL A 119 -4.07 -23.38 -10.35
N ALA A 120 -3.89 -23.19 -11.66
CA ALA A 120 -4.44 -24.04 -12.72
C ALA A 120 -3.88 -25.48 -12.68
N THR A 121 -2.67 -25.65 -12.16
CA THR A 121 -2.04 -26.98 -12.01
C THR A 121 -2.58 -27.74 -10.79
N SER A 122 -3.32 -27.07 -9.90
CA SER A 122 -3.93 -27.65 -8.69
C SER A 122 -5.36 -28.17 -8.97
N SER A 123 -5.65 -29.43 -8.69
CA SER A 123 -6.77 -30.23 -9.27
C SER A 123 -8.23 -29.86 -8.89
N VAL A 124 -8.53 -28.68 -8.32
CA VAL A 124 -9.90 -28.33 -7.84
C VAL A 124 -10.46 -27.08 -8.53
N LYS A 125 -11.24 -27.27 -9.60
CA LYS A 125 -11.69 -26.22 -10.55
C LYS A 125 -12.65 -25.14 -10.00
N MET A 126 -13.38 -25.36 -8.89
CA MET A 126 -14.29 -24.34 -8.31
C MET A 126 -13.64 -23.47 -7.20
N VAL A 127 -12.53 -23.92 -6.62
CA VAL A 127 -11.75 -23.13 -5.61
C VAL A 127 -10.72 -22.21 -6.30
N THR A 128 -10.50 -22.42 -7.60
CA THR A 128 -9.47 -21.77 -8.43
C THR A 128 -9.54 -20.25 -8.40
N THR A 129 -10.71 -19.64 -8.60
CA THR A 129 -10.83 -18.17 -8.69
C THR A 129 -10.56 -17.51 -7.35
N PHE A 130 -11.12 -18.05 -6.26
CA PHE A 130 -10.91 -17.52 -4.92
C PHE A 130 -9.44 -17.65 -4.50
N LYS A 131 -8.85 -18.82 -4.72
CA LYS A 131 -7.44 -19.09 -4.44
C LYS A 131 -6.52 -18.21 -5.27
N PHE A 132 -6.81 -18.02 -6.55
CA PHE A 132 -6.08 -17.11 -7.43
C PHE A 132 -6.05 -15.67 -6.91
N VAL A 133 -7.20 -15.13 -6.49
CA VAL A 133 -7.31 -13.75 -5.98
C VAL A 133 -6.45 -13.55 -4.74
N VAL A 134 -6.47 -14.52 -3.81
CA VAL A 134 -5.66 -14.49 -2.57
C VAL A 134 -4.17 -14.63 -2.89
N ASP A 135 -3.79 -15.64 -3.68
CA ASP A 135 -2.40 -15.92 -4.02
C ASP A 135 -1.80 -14.75 -4.83
N LEU A 136 -2.60 -14.09 -5.67
CA LEU A 136 -2.18 -12.90 -6.43
C LEU A 136 -1.89 -11.71 -5.50
N SER A 137 -2.76 -11.45 -4.52
CA SER A 137 -2.55 -10.37 -3.54
C SER A 137 -1.23 -10.61 -2.79
N GLN A 138 -1.02 -11.83 -2.28
CA GLN A 138 0.21 -12.21 -1.58
C GLN A 138 1.47 -12.03 -2.44
N ASN A 139 1.44 -12.54 -3.68
CA ASN A 139 2.57 -12.40 -4.60
C ASN A 139 2.85 -10.93 -4.93
N LEU A 140 1.82 -10.09 -5.05
CA LEU A 140 1.99 -8.65 -5.26
C LEU A 140 2.59 -7.94 -4.03
N TYR A 141 2.29 -8.38 -2.81
CA TYR A 141 2.97 -7.86 -1.62
C TYR A 141 4.47 -8.19 -1.63
N PHE A 142 4.86 -9.41 -2.01
CA PHE A 142 6.27 -9.80 -2.15
C PHE A 142 6.97 -9.04 -3.28
N VAL A 143 6.34 -8.94 -4.45
CA VAL A 143 6.86 -8.17 -5.58
C VAL A 143 6.99 -6.69 -5.21
N GLY A 144 5.99 -6.12 -4.55
CA GLY A 144 5.99 -4.75 -4.05
C GLY A 144 7.10 -4.50 -3.03
N LEU A 145 7.40 -5.46 -2.14
CA LEU A 145 8.53 -5.41 -1.22
C LEU A 145 9.85 -5.27 -1.98
N VAL A 146 10.13 -6.18 -2.92
CA VAL A 146 11.37 -6.17 -3.72
C VAL A 146 11.51 -4.84 -4.46
N LEU A 147 10.45 -4.38 -5.12
CA LEU A 147 10.44 -3.11 -5.83
C LEU A 147 10.63 -1.92 -4.90
N THR A 148 10.10 -1.95 -3.68
CA THR A 148 10.28 -0.82 -2.76
C THR A 148 11.72 -0.73 -2.26
N TYR A 149 12.39 -1.86 -2.00
CA TYR A 149 13.82 -1.86 -1.68
C TYR A 149 14.70 -1.41 -2.86
N LEU A 150 14.36 -1.81 -4.08
CA LEU A 150 15.03 -1.30 -5.28
C LEU A 150 14.83 0.22 -5.45
N LEU A 151 13.60 0.71 -5.22
CA LEU A 151 13.30 2.14 -5.24
C LEU A 151 14.08 2.89 -4.16
N TRP A 152 14.19 2.31 -2.97
CA TRP A 152 14.98 2.87 -1.88
C TRP A 152 16.47 2.98 -2.24
N GLY A 153 17.03 1.92 -2.85
CA GLY A 153 18.39 1.95 -3.41
C GLY A 153 18.54 3.05 -4.47
N ALA A 154 17.55 3.23 -5.35
CA ALA A 154 17.56 4.31 -6.34
C ALA A 154 17.49 5.71 -5.71
N VAL A 155 16.66 5.91 -4.68
CA VAL A 155 16.57 7.15 -3.89
C VAL A 155 17.92 7.51 -3.29
N MET A 156 18.63 6.54 -2.72
CA MET A 156 19.97 6.73 -2.17
C MET A 156 21.01 7.04 -3.24
N ASN A 157 20.97 6.31 -4.37
CA ASN A 157 21.95 6.48 -5.44
C ASN A 157 21.78 7.81 -6.21
N LEU A 158 20.54 8.20 -6.47
CA LEU A 158 20.19 9.47 -7.13
C LEU A 158 20.28 10.67 -6.18
N ARG A 159 20.60 10.44 -4.89
CA ARG A 159 20.66 11.46 -3.84
C ARG A 159 19.42 12.33 -3.80
N GLU A 160 18.26 11.69 -3.88
CA GLU A 160 16.97 12.37 -3.86
C GLU A 160 16.81 13.15 -2.56
N THR A 161 16.80 14.48 -2.66
CA THR A 161 16.82 15.36 -1.48
C THR A 161 15.43 15.70 -0.96
N ARG A 162 14.37 15.46 -1.73
CA ARG A 162 12.99 15.80 -1.36
C ARG A 162 12.50 14.91 -0.22
N THR A 163 12.36 15.48 0.98
CA THR A 163 11.97 14.76 2.20
C THR A 163 10.63 14.03 2.05
N GLN A 164 9.67 14.62 1.33
CA GLN A 164 8.37 14.00 1.08
C GLN A 164 8.48 12.67 0.33
N VAL A 165 9.28 12.61 -0.75
CA VAL A 165 9.45 11.40 -1.55
C VAL A 165 10.11 10.31 -0.74
N VAL A 166 11.17 10.66 0.00
CA VAL A 166 11.88 9.75 0.90
C VAL A 166 10.92 9.14 1.93
N GLN A 167 10.12 9.97 2.60
CA GLN A 167 9.16 9.48 3.59
C GLN A 167 8.05 8.61 2.99
N LEU A 168 7.52 8.96 1.80
CA LEU A 168 6.51 8.14 1.13
C LEU A 168 7.05 6.77 0.74
N VAL A 169 8.28 6.72 0.20
CA VAL A 169 8.95 5.46 -0.16
C VAL A 169 9.25 4.63 1.09
N SER A 170 9.73 5.25 2.18
CA SER A 170 9.96 4.55 3.45
C SER A 170 8.66 3.99 4.05
N ALA A 171 7.57 4.76 4.03
CA ALA A 171 6.27 4.31 4.53
C ALA A 171 5.74 3.10 3.75
N LEU A 172 5.87 3.11 2.42
CA LEU A 172 5.54 1.97 1.56
C LEU A 172 6.44 0.77 1.85
N GLY A 173 7.73 1.00 2.10
CA GLY A 173 8.69 -0.06 2.40
C GLY A 173 8.31 -0.79 3.68
N VAL A 174 8.01 -0.06 4.76
CA VAL A 174 7.54 -0.65 6.01
C VAL A 174 6.22 -1.41 5.80
N TYR A 175 5.29 -0.85 5.02
CA TYR A 175 4.01 -1.48 4.75
C TYR A 175 4.15 -2.80 3.99
N PHE A 176 4.85 -2.80 2.84
CA PHE A 176 5.07 -4.02 2.05
C PHE A 176 5.86 -5.07 2.84
N SER A 177 6.89 -4.65 3.59
CA SER A 177 7.67 -5.55 4.46
C SER A 177 6.83 -6.18 5.55
N ALA A 178 5.97 -5.41 6.22
CA ALA A 178 5.14 -5.94 7.28
C ALA A 178 4.09 -6.94 6.76
N PHE A 179 3.45 -6.66 5.63
CA PHE A 179 2.48 -7.58 5.02
C PHE A 179 3.15 -8.84 4.47
N ALA A 180 4.29 -8.72 3.77
CA ALA A 180 5.02 -9.88 3.28
C ALA A 180 5.53 -10.77 4.42
N ALA A 181 6.04 -10.17 5.50
CA ALA A 181 6.44 -10.90 6.70
C ALA A 181 5.25 -11.61 7.35
N ASN A 182 4.10 -10.93 7.47
CA ASN A 182 2.88 -11.54 8.00
C ASN A 182 2.43 -12.76 7.17
N TYR A 183 2.45 -12.65 5.83
CA TYR A 183 2.13 -13.78 4.96
C TYR A 183 3.16 -14.91 5.05
N ALA A 184 4.46 -14.60 5.13
CA ALA A 184 5.51 -15.59 5.30
C ALA A 184 5.35 -16.38 6.62
N VAL A 185 5.09 -15.66 7.73
CA VAL A 185 4.86 -16.30 9.03
C VAL A 185 3.60 -17.16 9.01
N HIS A 186 2.51 -16.70 8.40
CA HIS A 186 1.28 -17.47 8.30
C HIS A 186 1.45 -18.76 7.47
N ASN A 187 2.30 -18.73 6.44
CA ASN A 187 2.60 -19.91 5.62
C ASN A 187 3.49 -20.93 6.35
N ILE A 188 4.37 -20.49 7.26
CA ILE A 188 5.28 -21.37 8.02
C ILE A 188 4.59 -21.90 9.29
N TRP A 189 3.80 -21.07 9.96
CA TRP A 189 3.15 -21.39 11.23
C TRP A 189 1.63 -21.51 11.04
N SER A 190 1.14 -22.74 10.90
CA SER A 190 -0.29 -23.04 10.73
C SER A 190 -1.13 -22.92 12.02
N GLY A 191 -0.49 -22.62 13.15
CA GLY A 191 -1.15 -22.40 14.44
C GLY A 191 -2.04 -21.15 14.44
N HIS A 192 -3.35 -21.34 14.55
CA HIS A 192 -4.34 -20.27 14.64
C HIS A 192 -4.31 -19.60 16.03
N ASN A 193 -3.34 -18.71 16.26
CA ASN A 193 -3.40 -17.81 17.42
C ASN A 193 -4.25 -16.58 17.08
N ALA A 194 -5.20 -16.25 17.95
CA ALA A 194 -6.13 -15.12 17.76
C ALA A 194 -5.42 -13.76 17.54
N ILE A 195 -4.18 -13.61 18.01
CA ILE A 195 -3.36 -12.40 17.82
C ILE A 195 -3.07 -12.17 16.33
N TRP A 196 -2.82 -13.22 15.54
CA TRP A 196 -2.50 -13.11 14.11
C TRP A 196 -3.66 -12.60 13.27
N THR A 197 -4.90 -12.70 13.78
CA THR A 197 -6.09 -12.16 13.12
C THR A 197 -6.10 -10.62 13.13
N TYR A 198 -5.54 -9.99 14.17
CA TYR A 198 -5.52 -8.53 14.32
C TYR A 198 -4.30 -7.87 13.65
N VAL A 199 -3.23 -8.62 13.38
CA VAL A 199 -1.98 -8.08 12.80
C VAL A 199 -2.24 -7.34 11.48
N PRO A 200 -2.94 -7.91 10.47
CA PRO A 200 -3.18 -7.21 9.22
C PRO A 200 -3.96 -5.89 9.37
N GLN A 201 -4.89 -5.85 10.34
CA GLN A 201 -5.71 -4.65 10.59
C GLN A 201 -4.86 -3.53 11.17
N VAL A 202 -3.98 -3.84 12.12
CA VAL A 202 -3.05 -2.87 12.71
C VAL A 202 -2.03 -2.39 11.68
N LEU A 203 -1.47 -3.30 10.89
CA LEU A 203 -0.55 -2.95 9.79
C LEU A 203 -1.23 -2.07 8.74
N GLY A 204 -2.52 -2.29 8.48
CA GLY A 204 -3.36 -1.49 7.60
C GLY A 204 -3.48 -0.01 8.02
N LEU A 205 -3.32 0.30 9.31
CA LEU A 205 -3.39 1.68 9.82
C LEU A 205 -2.10 2.47 9.57
N TRP A 206 -0.96 1.78 9.43
CA TRP A 206 0.35 2.43 9.32
C TRP A 206 0.44 3.37 8.12
N LEU A 207 -0.03 2.90 6.96
CA LEU A 207 0.12 3.63 5.70
C LEU A 207 -0.71 4.93 5.67
N PRO A 208 -2.00 4.94 6.07
CA PRO A 208 -2.76 6.18 6.25
C PRO A 208 -2.13 7.14 7.27
N ILE A 209 -1.64 6.65 8.40
CA ILE A 209 -1.01 7.50 9.43
C ILE A 209 0.25 8.16 8.87
N ALA A 210 1.13 7.36 8.26
CA ALA A 210 2.38 7.85 7.69
C ALA A 210 2.12 8.88 6.59
N TRP A 211 1.18 8.63 5.68
CA TRP A 211 0.89 9.57 4.59
C TRP A 211 0.16 10.83 5.08
N ALA A 212 -0.75 10.71 6.05
CA ALA A 212 -1.38 11.87 6.68
C ALA A 212 -0.32 12.77 7.33
N TYR A 213 0.65 12.18 8.03
CA TYR A 213 1.78 12.90 8.60
C TYR A 213 2.61 13.60 7.52
N THR A 214 2.99 12.88 6.46
CA THR A 214 3.80 13.45 5.37
C THR A 214 3.11 14.62 4.70
N PHE A 215 1.82 14.50 4.37
CA PHE A 215 1.09 15.58 3.71
C PHE A 215 0.73 16.75 4.63
N ALA A 216 0.55 16.50 5.93
CA ALA A 216 0.18 17.57 6.88
C ALA A 216 1.40 18.35 7.40
N LYS A 217 2.54 17.68 7.64
CA LYS A 217 3.68 18.29 8.35
C LYS A 217 4.93 18.52 7.52
N VAL A 218 5.10 17.87 6.37
CA VAL A 218 6.33 18.05 5.58
C VAL A 218 6.08 19.10 4.50
N PRO A 219 6.66 20.32 4.63
CA PRO A 219 6.52 21.32 3.59
C PRO A 219 7.17 20.84 2.30
N GLU A 220 6.60 21.21 1.15
CA GLU A 220 7.00 20.73 -0.18
C GLU A 220 8.46 21.06 -0.53
N GLU A 221 9.00 22.10 0.09
CA GLU A 221 10.38 22.57 -0.11
C GLU A 221 11.38 21.95 0.88
N ALA A 222 10.93 21.11 1.82
CA ALA A 222 11.82 20.44 2.76
C ALA A 222 12.77 19.51 2.00
N ARG A 223 14.05 19.90 1.98
CA ARG A 223 15.16 19.08 1.48
C ARG A 223 15.97 18.54 2.65
N ILE A 224 16.50 17.32 2.52
CA ILE A 224 17.27 16.64 3.58
C ILE A 224 18.65 17.29 3.82
N ALA A 225 19.03 18.36 3.11
CA ALA A 225 20.30 19.07 3.30
C ALA A 225 20.14 20.60 3.32
N THR A 226 19.77 21.12 4.49
CA THR A 226 20.15 22.47 4.99
C THR A 226 19.98 22.64 6.51
N ALA A 227 19.46 21.66 7.25
CA ALA A 227 19.36 21.78 8.71
C ALA A 227 20.73 21.69 9.42
N HIS A 228 21.65 20.87 8.91
CA HIS A 228 23.00 20.72 9.49
C HIS A 228 23.90 21.95 9.24
N VAL A 229 23.69 22.65 8.12
CA VAL A 229 24.43 23.88 7.81
C VAL A 229 23.81 25.10 8.51
N ALA A 230 22.49 25.15 8.67
CA ALA A 230 21.82 26.20 9.45
C ALA A 230 22.18 26.11 10.95
N ALA A 231 22.25 24.90 11.52
CA ALA A 231 22.67 24.70 12.92
C ALA A 231 24.13 25.08 13.17
N MET A 232 25.03 24.88 12.20
CA MET A 232 26.42 25.35 12.30
C MET A 232 26.56 26.87 12.12
N HIS A 233 25.66 27.53 11.37
CA HIS A 233 25.72 28.98 11.19
C HIS A 233 25.23 29.76 12.41
N ASP A 234 24.33 29.18 13.22
CA ASP A 234 23.85 29.77 14.48
C ASP A 234 24.81 29.54 15.67
N GLN A 235 25.77 28.63 15.55
CA GLN A 235 26.76 28.36 16.60
C GLN A 235 27.99 29.29 16.54
N HIS A 236 28.04 30.18 15.54
CA HIS A 236 29.12 31.13 15.29
C HIS A 236 28.68 32.61 15.33
N ARG A 237 27.51 32.92 15.89
CA ARG A 237 27.11 34.28 16.28
C ARG A 237 27.00 34.39 17.79
#